data_AF-A0A357AY39-F1
#
_entry.id   AF-A0A357AY39-F1
#
_cell.length_a   1.000
_cell.length_b   1.000
_cell.length_c   1.000
_cell.angle_alpha   90.00
_cell.angle_beta   90.00
_cell.angle_gamma   90.00
#
_symmetry.space_group_name_H-M   'P 1'
#
loop_
_entity.id
_entity.type
_entity.pdbx_description
1 polymer ?
#
loop_
_entity_poly.entity_id
_entity_poly.type
_entity_poly.pdbx_seq_one_letter_code
_entity_poly.pdbx_strand_id
1 'polypeptide(L)'
;AQCCEHLNRALIIEREAAEKFGYEPVCVRPRPKAGGSFATAAYENMRDPVAVEHVRAAAGLDIGCTLIGMHLKEVAVPLRLGTKT
;
A
#
# COMPACT_ATOMS: atom_id res chain seq x y z
N ALA A 1 -0.30 2.94 -0.13
CA ALA A 1 -0.12 2.52 -1.54
C ALA A 1 0.88 1.37 -1.59
N GLN A 2 0.47 0.20 -2.07
CA GLN A 2 1.35 -0.98 -2.17
C GLN A 2 2.39 -0.78 -3.28
N CYS A 3 3.65 -1.08 -3.00
CA CYS A 3 4.71 -1.16 -4.01
C CYS A 3 4.60 -2.47 -4.81
N CYS A 4 5.23 -2.55 -5.98
CA CYS A 4 5.37 -3.83 -6.67
C CYS A 4 6.28 -4.80 -5.88
N GLU A 5 6.33 -6.05 -6.33
CA GLU A 5 7.09 -7.14 -5.71
C GLU A 5 8.60 -6.88 -5.61
N HIS A 6 9.17 -5.99 -6.41
CA HIS A 6 10.57 -5.57 -6.30
C HIS A 6 10.91 -4.95 -4.94
N LEU A 7 9.93 -4.34 -4.27
CA LEU A 7 10.06 -3.81 -2.90
C LEU A 7 9.24 -4.64 -1.90
N ASN A 8 9.10 -5.93 -2.16
CA ASN A 8 8.41 -6.88 -1.30
C ASN A 8 6.97 -6.46 -0.92
N ARG A 9 6.30 -5.69 -1.79
CA ARG A 9 4.96 -5.16 -1.56
C ARG A 9 4.85 -4.26 -0.32
N ALA A 10 5.95 -3.62 0.08
CA ALA A 10 5.94 -2.59 1.11
C ALA A 10 4.91 -1.49 0.79
N LEU A 11 4.34 -0.87 1.82
CA LEU A 11 3.27 0.10 1.64
C LEU A 11 3.73 1.50 2.02
N ILE A 12 3.44 2.46 1.14
CA ILE A 12 3.63 3.88 1.45
C ILE A 12 2.39 4.40 2.15
N ILE A 13 2.58 4.93 3.36
CA ILE A 13 1.54 5.55 4.20
C ILE A 13 2.10 6.80 4.86
N GLU A 14 1.23 7.61 5.47
CA GLU A 14 1.66 8.70 6.36
C GLU A 14 2.30 8.13 7.63
N ARG A 15 3.38 8.76 8.11
CA ARG A 15 4.06 8.36 9.35
C ARG A 15 3.12 8.31 10.55
N GLU A 16 2.22 9.28 10.66
CA GLU A 16 1.17 9.32 11.69
C GLU A 16 0.34 8.02 11.71
N ALA A 17 0.01 7.47 10.54
CA ALA A 17 -0.73 6.22 10.45
C ALA A 17 0.13 5.02 10.86
N ALA A 18 1.41 5.00 10.49
CA ALA A 18 2.33 3.94 10.92
C ALA A 18 2.43 3.88 12.45
N GLU A 19 2.61 5.02 13.10
CA GLU A 19 2.69 5.14 14.57
C GLU A 19 1.36 4.77 15.24
N LYS A 20 0.24 5.31 14.73
CA LYS A 20 -1.10 5.07 15.29
C LYS A 20 -1.50 3.60 15.28
N PHE A 21 -1.11 2.85 14.24
CA PHE A 21 -1.48 1.44 14.08
C PHE A 21 -0.34 0.47 14.45
N GLY A 22 0.82 0.97 14.86
CA GLY A 22 1.97 0.14 15.24
C GLY A 22 2.55 -0.66 14.07
N TYR A 23 2.61 -0.07 12.87
CA TYR A 23 3.20 -0.71 11.69
C TYR A 23 4.71 -0.45 11.63
N GLU A 24 5.48 -1.50 11.34
CA GLU A 24 6.95 -1.45 11.30
C GLU A 24 7.45 -0.67 10.06
N PRO A 25 8.15 0.46 10.25
CA PRO A 25 8.78 1.18 9.15
C PRO A 25 9.95 0.42 8.54
N VAL A 26 10.10 0.49 7.23
CA VAL A 26 11.24 -0.06 6.50
C VAL A 26 11.96 1.03 5.70
N CYS A 27 13.28 0.94 5.63
CA CYS A 27 14.11 1.95 4.98
C CYS A 27 14.19 1.76 3.47
N VAL A 28 13.18 2.21 2.73
CA VAL A 28 13.19 2.23 1.26
C VAL A 28 12.36 3.39 0.72
N ARG A 29 12.76 3.91 -0.45
CA ARG A 29 11.97 4.89 -1.21
C ARG A 29 11.63 4.32 -2.59
N PRO A 30 10.34 4.24 -2.98
CA PRO A 30 9.96 3.72 -4.28
C PRO A 30 10.38 4.66 -5.42
N ARG A 31 10.65 4.05 -6.56
CA ARG A 31 10.86 4.69 -7.85
C ARG A 31 9.93 4.07 -8.88
N PRO A 32 9.61 4.75 -10.00
CA PRO A 32 8.74 4.18 -11.02
C PRO A 32 9.24 2.81 -11.53
N LYS A 33 10.56 2.62 -11.59
CA LYS A 33 11.21 1.37 -12.02
C LYS A 33 11.49 0.36 -10.89
N ALA A 34 11.27 0.72 -9.62
CA ALA A 34 11.48 -0.14 -8.47
C ALA A 34 10.51 0.27 -7.35
N GLY A 35 9.34 -0.38 -7.32
CA GLY A 35 8.21 -0.04 -6.45
C GLY A 35 6.97 0.41 -7.20
N GLY A 36 7.12 0.96 -8.41
CA GLY A 36 6.01 1.31 -9.31
C GLY A 36 5.58 2.78 -9.24
N SER A 37 4.88 3.25 -10.27
CA SER A 37 4.46 4.64 -10.42
C SER A 37 3.50 5.10 -9.33
N PHE A 38 2.52 4.26 -8.96
CA PHE A 38 1.52 4.61 -7.95
C PHE A 38 2.15 4.81 -6.55
N ALA A 39 3.00 3.89 -6.10
CA ALA A 39 3.69 4.02 -4.83
C ALA A 39 4.66 5.21 -4.81
N THR A 40 5.34 5.47 -5.94
CA THR A 40 6.20 6.66 -6.10
C THR A 40 5.38 7.95 -5.97
N ALA A 41 4.28 8.05 -6.71
CA ALA A 41 3.40 9.22 -6.65
C ALA A 41 2.82 9.41 -5.23
N ALA A 42 2.41 8.33 -4.55
CA ALA A 42 1.96 8.40 -3.16
C ALA A 42 3.06 8.95 -2.24
N TYR A 43 4.30 8.46 -2.37
CA TYR A 43 5.44 8.96 -1.59
C TYR A 43 5.70 10.45 -1.85
N GLU A 44 5.57 10.91 -3.08
CA GLU A 44 5.87 12.30 -3.44
C GLU A 44 4.76 13.29 -3.03
N ASN A 45 3.53 12.82 -2.85
CA ASN A 45 2.37 13.68 -2.58
C ASN A 45 1.84 13.60 -1.13
N MET A 46 2.28 12.61 -0.34
CA MET A 46 2.00 12.53 1.11
C MET A 46 2.80 13.58 1.89
N ARG A 47 2.32 13.95 3.08
CA ARG A 47 2.95 15.00 3.90
C ARG A 47 4.23 14.52 4.58
N ASP A 48 4.19 13.34 5.21
CA ASP A 48 5.34 12.70 5.83
C ASP A 48 5.30 11.19 5.51
N PRO A 49 5.68 10.81 4.28
CA PRO A 49 5.59 9.44 3.82
C PRO A 49 6.59 8.52 4.53
N VAL A 50 6.14 7.31 4.83
CA VAL A 50 6.98 6.21 5.29
C VAL A 50 6.59 4.92 4.57
N ALA A 51 7.59 4.07 4.29
CA ALA A 51 7.34 2.71 3.84
C ALA A 51 7.19 1.79 5.05
N VAL A 52 6.20 0.91 5.03
CA VAL A 52 6.00 -0.12 6.07
C VAL A 52 5.97 -1.52 5.46
N GLU A 53 6.38 -2.51 6.24
CA GLU A 53 6.44 -3.91 5.79
C GLU A 53 5.03 -4.47 5.52
N HIS A 54 4.11 -4.28 6.47
CA HIS A 54 2.76 -4.83 6.43
C HIS A 54 1.75 -3.87 7.07
N VAL A 55 0.48 -4.02 6.66
CA VAL A 55 -0.67 -3.34 7.29
C VAL A 55 -1.81 -4.32 7.52
N ARG A 56 -2.76 -3.94 8.38
CA ARG A 56 -4.06 -4.61 8.56
C ARG A 56 -5.20 -3.65 8.22
N ALA A 57 -5.49 -3.50 6.93
CA ALA A 57 -6.47 -2.57 6.39
C ALA A 57 -7.92 -3.10 6.53
N ALA A 58 -8.86 -2.18 6.75
CA ALA A 58 -10.29 -2.51 6.80
C ALA A 58 -10.92 -2.67 5.41
N ALA A 59 -10.30 -2.08 4.38
CA ALA A 59 -10.74 -2.13 3.00
C ALA A 59 -9.54 -1.86 2.08
N GLY A 60 -9.70 -2.19 0.80
CA GLY A 60 -8.72 -1.86 -0.22
C GLY A 60 -9.30 -1.97 -1.62
N LEU A 61 -8.59 -1.38 -2.59
CA LEU A 61 -8.92 -1.45 -4.01
C LEU A 61 -7.69 -1.98 -4.75
N ASP A 62 -7.89 -3.07 -5.49
CA ASP A 62 -6.86 -3.64 -6.36
C ASP A 62 -7.18 -3.28 -7.81
N ILE A 63 -6.28 -2.54 -8.44
CA ILE A 63 -6.38 -2.15 -9.85
C ILE A 63 -5.28 -2.88 -10.61
N GLY A 64 -5.66 -3.67 -11.61
CA GLY A 64 -4.72 -4.45 -12.41
C GLY A 64 -4.32 -5.80 -11.80
N CYS A 65 -5.13 -6.34 -10.88
CA CYS A 65 -4.94 -7.68 -10.31
C CYS A 65 -3.58 -7.88 -9.63
N THR A 66 -3.14 -6.87 -8.88
CA THR A 66 -1.84 -6.87 -8.19
C THR A 66 -1.85 -7.66 -6.89
N LEU A 67 -3.01 -8.10 -6.41
CA LEU A 67 -3.24 -8.83 -5.17
C LEU A 67 -2.96 -7.98 -3.92
N ILE A 68 -4.02 -7.69 -3.15
CA ILE A 68 -3.95 -6.92 -1.89
C ILE A 68 -4.45 -7.72 -0.67
N GLY A 69 -4.86 -8.98 -0.85
CA GLY A 69 -5.54 -9.76 0.17
C GLY A 69 -4.72 -9.96 1.45
N MET A 70 -3.39 -10.02 1.34
CA MET A 70 -2.46 -10.12 2.48
C MET A 70 -2.48 -8.88 3.40
N HIS A 71 -3.07 -7.77 2.96
CA HIS A 71 -3.15 -6.53 3.72
C HIS A 71 -4.52 -6.33 4.39
N LEU A 72 -5.52 -7.16 4.09
CA LEU A 72 -6.88 -6.98 4.59
C LEU A 72 -7.07 -7.73 5.92
N LYS A 73 -7.85 -7.13 6.82
CA LYS A 73 -8.35 -7.84 8.00
C LYS A 73 -9.27 -8.99 7.56
N GLU A 74 -9.24 -10.08 8.31
CA GLU A 74 -10.23 -11.14 8.15
C GLU A 74 -11.62 -10.65 8.62
N VAL A 75 -12.72 -10.95 7.92
CA VAL A 75 -12.84 -11.70 6.66
C VAL A 75 -12.96 -10.74 5.47
N ALA A 76 -12.12 -10.91 4.44
CA ALA A 76 -12.21 -10.09 3.23
C ALA A 76 -13.42 -10.50 2.37
N VAL A 77 -14.27 -9.53 2.02
CA VAL A 77 -15.46 -9.73 1.17
C VAL A 77 -15.33 -8.89 -0.11
N PRO A 78 -15.29 -9.50 -1.30
CA PRO A 78 -15.20 -8.75 -2.56
C PRO A 78 -16.46 -7.92 -2.83
N LEU A 79 -16.28 -6.65 -3.22
CA LEU A 79 -17.37 -5.79 -3.68
C LEU A 79 -17.41 -5.75 -5.21
N ARG A 80 -18.61 -5.95 -5.78
CA ARG A 80 -18.85 -5.82 -7.23
C ARG A 80 -19.31 -4.40 -7.54
N LEU A 81 -18.41 -3.58 -8.06
CA LEU A 81 -18.69 -2.19 -8.44
C LEU A 81 -19.32 -2.11 -9.84
N GLY A 82 -20.04 -1.02 -10.12
CA GLY A 82 -20.54 -0.73 -11.47
C GLY A 82 -19.42 -0.40 -12.45
N THR A 83 -18.36 0.26 -11.98
CA THR A 83 -17.12 0.54 -12.72
C THR A 83 -16.22 -0.69 -12.71
N LYS A 84 -15.79 -1.15 -13.88
CA LYS A 84 -14.98 -2.37 -14.04
C LYS A 84 -13.53 -2.12 -14.41
N THR A 85 -13.22 -0.97 -15.01
CA THR A 85 -11.89 -0.57 -15.50
C THR A 85 -11.77 0.94 -15.44
#